data_AF-A0A7S3CAW5-F1
#
_entry.id   AF-A0A7S3CAW5-F1
#
_cell.length_a   1.000
_cell.length_b   1.000
_cell.length_c   1.000
_cell.angle_alpha   90.00
_cell.angle_beta   90.00
_cell.angle_gamma   90.00
#
_symmetry.space_group_name_H-M   'P 1'
#
loop_
_entity.id
_entity.type
_entity.pdbx_description
1 polymer ?
#
loop_
_entity_poly.entity_id
_entity_poly.type
_entity_poly.pdbx_seq_one_letter_code
_entity_poly.pdbx_strand_id
1 'polypeptide(L)'
;CGHCKALKPAWSSAAKRLEGKVSFGAVNCDDQMNKPVCQKFGIQGFPTIMYFAPGKGPEKYQGARDADNLVRFVEGKAKKAVATKASEITSKADFELLCSGGEGQEPKYHLCLVAFLPDILDTGAKGRNAYIEILNEISRNYAGLPYSYLWAAAGSQPGLEQQFNVGGFGYPALALLSPRKKGFSTLKSSFTATEIDNMVKDLRKGKASVSTVTGDYQVQDAQPWDGKDGVVVADEEISLEELDKEL
;
A
#
# COMPACT_ATOMS: atom_id res chain seq x y z
N CYS A 1 11.79 -4.28 -37.74
CA CYS A 1 11.38 -5.52 -37.06
C CYS A 1 9.93 -5.91 -37.39
N GLY A 2 9.69 -6.95 -38.18
CA GLY A 2 8.33 -7.44 -38.50
C GLY A 2 7.62 -8.08 -37.30
N HIS A 3 8.32 -8.90 -36.51
CA HIS A 3 7.78 -9.55 -35.31
C HIS A 3 7.30 -8.56 -34.24
N CYS A 4 7.93 -7.38 -34.15
CA CYS A 4 7.53 -6.32 -33.22
C CYS A 4 6.20 -5.68 -33.64
N LYS A 5 6.00 -5.47 -34.96
CA LYS A 5 4.73 -4.99 -35.51
C LYS A 5 3.60 -6.00 -35.26
N ALA A 6 3.89 -7.30 -35.41
CA ALA A 6 2.94 -8.37 -35.16
C ALA A 6 2.57 -8.52 -33.66
N LEU A 7 3.51 -8.26 -32.75
CA LEU A 7 3.26 -8.31 -31.29
C LEU A 7 2.41 -7.13 -30.80
N LYS A 8 2.49 -5.96 -31.44
CA LYS A 8 1.88 -4.70 -30.95
C LYS A 8 0.40 -4.84 -30.55
N PRO A 9 -0.50 -5.47 -31.33
CA PRO A 9 -1.91 -5.61 -30.95
C PRO A 9 -2.10 -6.46 -29.69
N ALA A 10 -1.40 -7.59 -29.60
CA ALA A 10 -1.44 -8.47 -28.43
C ALA A 10 -0.88 -7.78 -27.18
N TRP A 11 0.21 -7.01 -27.34
CA TRP A 11 0.82 -6.23 -26.26
C TRP A 11 -0.14 -5.18 -25.69
N SER A 12 -0.80 -4.41 -26.56
CA SER A 12 -1.79 -3.41 -26.15
C SER A 12 -3.03 -4.05 -25.49
N SER A 13 -3.49 -5.20 -25.98
CA SER A 13 -4.60 -5.94 -25.38
C SER A 13 -4.26 -6.45 -23.98
N ALA A 14 -3.08 -7.06 -23.81
CA ALA A 14 -2.59 -7.52 -22.51
C ALA A 14 -2.43 -6.34 -21.53
N ALA A 15 -1.86 -5.21 -21.98
CA ALA A 15 -1.69 -4.01 -21.18
C ALA A 15 -3.03 -3.47 -20.64
N LYS A 16 -4.07 -3.46 -21.48
CA LYS A 16 -5.42 -3.04 -21.07
C LYS A 16 -6.04 -4.01 -20.05
N ARG A 17 -5.87 -5.32 -20.24
CA ARG A 17 -6.42 -6.35 -19.33
C ARG A 17 -5.73 -6.40 -17.98
N LEU A 18 -4.47 -5.99 -17.93
CA LEU A 18 -3.64 -5.97 -16.73
C LEU A 18 -3.45 -4.56 -16.16
N GLU A 19 -4.24 -3.60 -16.62
CA GLU A 19 -4.24 -2.24 -16.10
C GLU A 19 -4.49 -2.28 -14.58
N GLY A 20 -3.66 -1.55 -13.83
CA GLY A 20 -3.72 -1.58 -12.37
C GLY A 20 -3.07 -2.80 -11.72
N LYS A 21 -2.62 -3.82 -12.45
CA LYS A 21 -1.83 -4.94 -11.89
C LYS A 21 -0.34 -4.80 -12.21
N VAL A 22 0.00 -4.54 -13.46
CA VAL A 22 1.40 -4.34 -13.90
C VAL A 22 1.47 -3.25 -14.97
N SER A 23 2.58 -2.51 -14.99
CA SER A 23 2.82 -1.51 -16.02
C SER A 23 3.52 -2.15 -17.22
N PHE A 24 3.02 -1.85 -18.42
CA PHE A 24 3.62 -2.28 -19.68
C PHE A 24 4.48 -1.14 -20.25
N GLY A 25 5.69 -1.45 -20.69
CA GLY A 25 6.62 -0.50 -21.32
C GLY A 25 7.25 -1.10 -22.57
N ALA A 26 7.68 -0.24 -23.49
CA ALA A 26 8.42 -0.63 -24.69
C ALA A 26 9.62 0.31 -24.87
N VAL A 27 10.77 -0.27 -25.19
CA VAL A 27 12.03 0.46 -25.42
C VAL A 27 12.45 0.22 -26.86
N ASN A 28 12.73 1.29 -27.60
CA ASN A 28 13.27 1.20 -28.95
C ASN A 28 14.80 1.18 -28.89
N CYS A 29 15.42 0.02 -29.10
CA CYS A 29 16.88 -0.14 -29.05
C CYS A 29 17.62 0.41 -30.29
N ASP A 30 16.90 0.78 -31.36
CA ASP A 30 17.52 1.46 -32.51
C ASP A 30 17.85 2.92 -32.17
N ASP A 31 17.19 3.49 -31.16
CA ASP A 31 17.47 4.84 -30.66
C ASP A 31 18.78 4.84 -29.86
N GLN A 32 19.67 5.78 -30.20
CA GLN A 32 20.98 5.95 -29.59
C GLN A 32 20.90 6.17 -28.08
N MET A 33 19.86 6.87 -27.59
CA MET A 33 19.66 7.09 -26.16
C MET A 33 19.33 5.81 -25.38
N ASN A 34 18.76 4.80 -26.05
CA ASN A 34 18.33 3.55 -25.43
C ASN A 34 19.37 2.42 -25.57
N LYS A 35 20.42 2.59 -26.37
CA LYS A 35 21.48 1.58 -26.54
C LYS A 35 22.08 1.10 -25.20
N PRO A 36 22.40 1.99 -24.22
CA PRO A 36 22.95 1.54 -22.95
C PRO A 36 22.02 0.62 -22.17
N VAL A 37 20.70 0.89 -22.15
CA VAL A 37 19.74 0.03 -21.44
C VAL A 37 19.57 -1.32 -22.13
N CYS A 38 19.55 -1.34 -23.47
CA CYS A 38 19.46 -2.59 -24.22
C CYS A 38 20.71 -3.47 -24.08
N GLN A 39 21.89 -2.86 -24.02
CA GLN A 39 23.15 -3.56 -23.73
C GLN A 39 23.18 -4.10 -22.30
N LYS A 40 22.77 -3.29 -21.30
CA LYS A 40 22.70 -3.69 -19.90
C LYS A 40 21.88 -4.97 -19.68
N PHE A 41 20.79 -5.13 -20.42
CA PHE A 41 19.93 -6.32 -20.33
C PHE A 41 20.25 -7.41 -21.36
N GLY A 42 21.34 -7.27 -22.12
CA GLY A 42 21.81 -8.27 -23.08
C GLY A 42 20.79 -8.56 -24.19
N ILE A 43 20.15 -7.53 -24.73
CA ILE A 43 19.16 -7.66 -25.81
C ILE A 43 19.88 -7.90 -27.14
N GLN A 44 19.75 -9.11 -27.68
CA GLN A 44 20.40 -9.53 -28.94
C GLN A 44 19.42 -9.74 -30.09
N GLY A 45 18.11 -9.68 -29.84
CA GLY A 45 17.09 -9.90 -30.86
C GLY A 45 15.73 -9.31 -30.46
N PHE A 46 14.87 -9.07 -31.45
CA PHE A 46 13.61 -8.36 -31.25
C PHE A 46 12.39 -9.16 -31.74
N PRO A 47 11.24 -9.06 -31.03
CA PRO A 47 11.08 -8.48 -29.70
C PRO A 47 11.67 -9.40 -28.62
N THR A 48 12.33 -8.81 -27.62
CA THR A 48 12.64 -9.49 -26.34
C THR A 48 11.72 -8.92 -25.28
N ILE A 49 10.94 -9.78 -24.64
CA ILE A 49 9.99 -9.40 -23.59
C ILE A 49 10.62 -9.76 -22.25
N MET A 50 10.65 -8.79 -21.33
CA MET A 50 11.19 -8.98 -19.99
C MET A 50 10.17 -8.55 -18.93
N TYR A 51 10.14 -9.31 -17.83
CA TYR A 51 9.34 -9.04 -16.67
C TYR A 51 10.23 -8.58 -15.51
N PHE A 52 9.82 -7.48 -14.88
CA PHE A 52 10.53 -6.87 -13.76
C PHE A 52 9.62 -6.93 -12.54
N ALA A 53 10.04 -7.68 -11.53
CA ALA A 53 9.35 -7.74 -10.24
C ALA A 53 10.15 -6.96 -9.17
N PRO A 54 9.46 -6.29 -8.22
CA PRO A 54 10.14 -5.63 -7.10
C PRO A 54 11.05 -6.59 -6.33
N GLY A 55 12.28 -6.16 -6.05
CA GLY A 55 13.25 -6.95 -5.29
C GLY A 55 13.77 -8.22 -5.98
N LYS A 56 13.43 -8.43 -7.26
CA LYS A 56 13.90 -9.59 -8.06
C LYS A 56 14.61 -9.12 -9.33
N GLY A 57 15.55 -9.94 -9.81
CA GLY A 57 16.19 -9.72 -11.10
C GLY A 57 15.21 -9.83 -12.27
N PRO A 58 15.54 -9.24 -13.43
CA PRO A 58 14.68 -9.26 -14.60
C PRO A 58 14.60 -10.68 -15.21
N GLU A 59 13.40 -11.10 -15.59
CA GLU A 59 13.12 -12.42 -16.14
C GLU A 59 12.71 -12.31 -17.60
N LYS A 60 13.30 -13.13 -18.49
CA LYS A 60 12.90 -13.18 -19.91
C LYS A 60 11.61 -13.98 -20.05
N TYR A 61 10.63 -13.44 -20.76
CA TYR A 61 9.41 -14.16 -21.12
C TYR A 61 9.65 -15.04 -22.35
N GLN A 62 9.38 -16.34 -22.21
CA GLN A 62 9.58 -17.34 -23.26
C GLN A 62 8.28 -17.95 -23.80
N GLY A 63 7.12 -17.49 -23.33
CA GLY A 63 5.81 -18.00 -23.77
C GLY A 63 5.37 -17.45 -25.13
N ALA A 64 4.17 -17.87 -25.56
CA ALA A 64 3.57 -17.40 -26.80
C ALA A 64 3.28 -15.89 -26.77
N ARG A 65 3.40 -15.23 -27.92
CA ARG A 65 3.33 -13.76 -28.07
C ARG A 65 1.92 -13.25 -28.35
N ASP A 66 0.93 -13.89 -27.75
CA ASP A 66 -0.48 -13.48 -27.77
C ASP A 66 -0.90 -12.89 -26.42
N ALA A 67 -2.07 -12.23 -26.41
CA ALA A 67 -2.53 -11.50 -25.23
C ALA A 67 -2.85 -12.44 -24.05
N ASP A 68 -3.40 -13.62 -24.30
CA ASP A 68 -3.81 -14.54 -23.24
C ASP A 68 -2.61 -15.15 -22.50
N ASN A 69 -1.58 -15.55 -23.24
CA ASN A 69 -0.37 -16.10 -22.62
C ASN A 69 0.42 -15.03 -21.85
N LEU A 70 0.48 -13.80 -22.35
CA LEU A 70 1.05 -12.67 -21.59
C LEU A 70 0.27 -12.42 -20.28
N VAL A 71 -1.06 -12.42 -20.34
CA VAL A 71 -1.92 -12.24 -19.16
C VAL A 71 -1.71 -13.37 -18.16
N ARG A 72 -1.78 -14.62 -18.60
CA ARG A 72 -1.59 -15.80 -17.76
C ARG A 72 -0.21 -15.82 -17.10
N PHE A 73 0.83 -15.41 -17.81
CA PHE A 73 2.17 -15.32 -17.24
C PHE A 73 2.21 -14.33 -16.07
N VAL A 74 1.69 -13.11 -16.25
CA VAL A 74 1.65 -12.10 -15.20
C VAL A 74 0.79 -12.55 -14.02
N GLU A 75 -0.39 -13.10 -14.27
CA GLU A 75 -1.27 -13.61 -13.22
C GLU A 75 -0.65 -14.79 -12.47
N GLY A 76 0.07 -15.67 -13.15
CA GLY A 76 0.83 -16.77 -12.53
C GLY A 76 1.95 -16.27 -11.62
N LYS A 77 2.56 -15.12 -11.92
CA LYS A 77 3.53 -14.47 -11.02
C LYS A 77 2.86 -13.84 -9.80
N ALA A 78 1.70 -13.21 -9.98
CA ALA A 78 0.91 -12.65 -8.88
C ALA A 78 0.43 -13.74 -7.89
N LYS A 79 0.01 -14.91 -8.38
CA LYS A 79 -0.40 -16.05 -7.52
C LYS A 79 0.72 -16.62 -6.65
N LYS A 80 1.99 -16.43 -7.05
CA LYS A 80 3.16 -16.83 -6.25
C LYS A 80 3.63 -15.73 -5.29
N ALA A 81 3.05 -14.54 -5.40
CA ALA A 81 3.41 -13.46 -4.51
C ALA A 81 2.72 -13.64 -3.17
N VAL A 82 3.48 -13.47 -2.10
CA VAL A 82 2.98 -13.60 -0.73
C VAL A 82 2.33 -12.27 -0.36
N ALA A 83 1.03 -12.31 -0.03
CA ALA A 83 0.34 -11.18 0.57
C ALA A 83 0.89 -10.95 1.99
N THR A 84 1.21 -9.69 2.31
CA THR A 84 1.66 -9.29 3.65
C THR A 84 0.44 -9.01 4.53
N LYS A 85 0.45 -9.48 5.78
CA LYS A 85 -0.64 -9.13 6.72
C LYS A 85 -0.54 -7.66 7.12
N ALA A 86 -1.69 -7.04 7.37
CA ALA A 86 -1.74 -5.72 7.97
C ALA A 86 -1.07 -5.74 9.35
N SER A 87 -0.22 -4.74 9.62
CA SER A 87 0.58 -4.66 10.85
C SER A 87 0.21 -3.43 11.66
N GLU A 88 0.19 -3.55 12.98
CA GLU A 88 -0.07 -2.41 13.87
C GLU A 88 1.13 -1.45 13.91
N ILE A 89 0.85 -0.15 14.01
CA ILE A 89 1.88 0.88 14.21
C ILE A 89 2.07 1.10 15.72
N THR A 90 3.12 0.50 16.26
CA THR A 90 3.44 0.55 17.70
C THR A 90 4.63 1.44 18.03
N SER A 91 5.45 1.81 17.05
CA SER A 91 6.60 2.70 17.24
C SER A 91 7.01 3.40 15.95
N LYS A 92 7.85 4.43 16.07
CA LYS A 92 8.47 5.10 14.92
C LYS A 92 9.35 4.14 14.10
N ALA A 93 10.08 3.24 14.76
CA ALA A 93 10.92 2.25 14.10
C ALA A 93 10.10 1.30 13.22
N ASP A 94 8.91 0.88 13.69
CA ASP A 94 8.00 0.04 12.90
C ASP A 94 7.51 0.78 11.66
N PHE A 95 7.14 2.05 11.79
CA PHE A 95 6.68 2.86 10.67
C PHE A 95 7.77 3.08 9.62
N GLU A 96 9.00 3.33 10.05
CA GLU A 96 10.15 3.47 9.16
C GLU A 96 10.47 2.15 8.42
N LEU A 97 10.50 1.05 9.16
CA LEU A 97 10.76 -0.28 8.60
C LEU A 97 9.67 -0.73 7.61
N LEU A 98 8.41 -0.46 7.94
CA LEU A 98 7.24 -0.97 7.22
C LEU A 98 6.66 0.01 6.22
N CYS A 99 7.11 1.27 6.19
CA CYS A 99 6.62 2.24 5.22
C CYS A 99 7.68 3.23 4.74
N SER A 100 8.18 4.11 5.61
CA SER A 100 8.85 5.34 5.16
C SER A 100 10.33 5.20 4.81
N GLY A 101 10.98 4.10 5.21
CA GLY A 101 12.44 4.00 5.22
C GLY A 101 13.04 4.80 6.37
N GLY A 102 14.10 4.26 6.98
CA GLY A 102 14.87 4.96 8.01
C GLY A 102 15.75 6.06 7.42
N GLU A 103 16.41 6.83 8.28
CA GLU A 103 17.29 7.92 7.88
C GLU A 103 18.39 7.45 6.90
N GLY A 104 18.48 8.10 5.74
CA GLY A 104 19.45 7.74 4.69
C GLY A 104 19.14 6.46 3.91
N GLN A 105 18.01 5.80 4.16
CA GLN A 105 17.58 4.59 3.46
C GLN A 105 16.39 4.86 2.54
N GLU A 106 16.43 4.34 1.31
CA GLU A 106 15.26 4.41 0.44
C GLU A 106 14.10 3.56 1.00
N PRO A 107 12.85 4.06 0.95
CA PRO A 107 11.70 3.26 1.35
C PRO A 107 11.58 2.01 0.49
N LYS A 108 11.49 0.85 1.16
CA LYS A 108 11.23 -0.46 0.53
C LYS A 108 9.87 -0.48 -0.17
N TYR A 109 8.87 0.19 0.42
CA TYR A 109 7.51 0.21 -0.09
C TYR A 109 7.26 1.49 -0.90
N HIS A 110 6.54 1.36 -2.02
CA HIS A 110 6.18 2.47 -2.88
C HIS A 110 4.84 3.11 -2.50
N LEU A 111 3.94 2.32 -1.89
CA LEU A 111 2.69 2.81 -1.31
C LEU A 111 2.47 2.15 0.05
N CYS A 112 1.93 2.89 1.00
CA CYS A 112 1.54 2.40 2.31
C CYS A 112 0.07 2.76 2.54
N LEU A 113 -0.76 1.76 2.84
CA LEU A 113 -2.12 1.97 3.33
C LEU A 113 -2.04 2.09 4.84
N VAL A 114 -2.34 3.26 5.39
CA VAL A 114 -2.29 3.55 6.82
C VAL A 114 -3.70 3.80 7.32
N ALA A 115 -4.28 2.80 7.98
CA ALA A 115 -5.63 2.87 8.52
C ALA A 115 -5.63 3.30 9.99
N PHE A 116 -6.62 4.08 10.38
CA PHE A 116 -6.90 4.44 11.77
C PHE A 116 -8.26 3.85 12.10
N LEU A 117 -8.26 2.83 12.96
CA LEU A 117 -9.44 2.03 13.26
C LEU A 117 -10.14 2.56 14.51
N PRO A 118 -11.46 2.42 14.64
CA PRO A 118 -12.17 2.81 15.85
C PRO A 118 -11.55 2.21 17.12
N ASP A 119 -11.86 2.84 18.25
CA ASP A 119 -11.41 2.34 19.54
C ASP A 119 -11.92 0.91 19.77
N ILE A 120 -11.17 0.14 20.56
CA ILE A 120 -11.54 -1.24 20.86
C ILE A 120 -12.84 -1.31 21.66
N LEU A 121 -13.16 -0.30 22.46
CA LEU A 121 -14.39 -0.23 23.24
C LEU A 121 -15.63 -0.02 22.36
N ASP A 122 -15.48 0.61 21.19
CA ASP A 122 -16.58 0.86 20.27
C ASP A 122 -16.96 -0.37 19.44
N THR A 123 -15.98 -1.19 19.11
CA THR A 123 -16.12 -2.24 18.08
C THR A 123 -15.84 -3.65 18.57
N GLY A 124 -15.18 -3.78 19.71
CA GLY A 124 -14.60 -5.02 20.19
C GLY A 124 -13.57 -5.63 19.24
N ALA A 125 -12.96 -6.72 19.67
CA ALA A 125 -12.01 -7.51 18.92
C ALA A 125 -12.61 -8.00 17.59
N LYS A 126 -13.90 -8.34 17.57
CA LYS A 126 -14.59 -8.77 16.35
C LYS A 126 -14.64 -7.66 15.30
N GLY A 127 -15.01 -6.45 15.68
CA GLY A 127 -15.10 -5.32 14.76
C GLY A 127 -13.72 -4.86 14.28
N ARG A 128 -12.74 -4.76 15.19
CA ARG A 128 -11.34 -4.46 14.82
C ARG A 128 -10.79 -5.49 13.83
N ASN A 129 -10.96 -6.79 14.10
CA ASN A 129 -10.52 -7.85 13.19
C ASN A 129 -11.22 -7.78 11.82
N ALA A 130 -12.49 -7.36 11.76
CA ALA A 130 -13.18 -7.18 10.49
C ALA A 130 -12.53 -6.06 9.64
N TYR A 131 -12.13 -4.94 10.25
CA TYR A 131 -11.41 -3.88 9.53
C TYR A 131 -10.00 -4.30 9.10
N ILE A 132 -9.27 -5.02 9.96
CA ILE A 132 -7.96 -5.59 9.62
C ILE A 132 -8.10 -6.56 8.44
N GLU A 133 -9.18 -7.34 8.39
CA GLU A 133 -9.40 -8.26 7.28
C GLU A 133 -9.68 -7.56 5.94
N ILE A 134 -10.33 -6.40 5.96
CA ILE A 134 -10.46 -5.55 4.76
C ILE A 134 -9.07 -5.17 4.22
N LEU A 135 -8.13 -4.77 5.09
CA LEU A 135 -6.76 -4.47 4.68
C LEU A 135 -6.03 -5.71 4.13
N ASN A 136 -6.22 -6.88 4.77
CA ASN A 136 -5.66 -8.14 4.29
C ASN A 136 -6.24 -8.55 2.92
N GLU A 137 -7.51 -8.24 2.65
CA GLU A 137 -8.12 -8.46 1.35
C GLU A 137 -7.44 -7.62 0.27
N ILE A 138 -7.21 -6.34 0.54
CA ILE A 138 -6.45 -5.47 -0.37
C ILE A 138 -5.02 -5.99 -0.56
N SER A 139 -4.38 -6.48 0.51
CA SER A 139 -3.06 -7.11 0.41
C SER A 139 -3.03 -8.30 -0.53
N ARG A 140 -4.06 -9.14 -0.52
CA ARG A 140 -4.20 -10.25 -1.47
C ARG A 140 -4.41 -9.75 -2.90
N ASN A 141 -5.21 -8.70 -3.09
CA ASN A 141 -5.46 -8.11 -4.42
C ASN A 141 -4.21 -7.52 -5.07
N TYR A 142 -3.29 -7.00 -4.26
CA TYR A 142 -2.03 -6.38 -4.69
C TYR A 142 -0.78 -7.17 -4.30
N ALA A 143 -0.92 -8.48 -4.08
CA ALA A 143 0.18 -9.34 -3.63
C ALA A 143 1.40 -9.22 -4.55
N GLY A 144 2.58 -9.01 -3.95
CA GLY A 144 3.86 -8.90 -4.67
C GLY A 144 4.20 -7.52 -5.20
N LEU A 145 3.28 -6.56 -5.11
CA LEU A 145 3.63 -5.15 -5.23
C LEU A 145 4.33 -4.69 -3.96
N PRO A 146 5.21 -3.66 -4.03
CA PRO A 146 5.90 -3.14 -2.88
C PRO A 146 4.96 -2.23 -2.08
N TYR A 147 3.83 -2.77 -1.64
CA TYR A 147 2.83 -2.07 -0.83
C TYR A 147 2.87 -2.60 0.60
N SER A 148 2.67 -1.70 1.56
CA SER A 148 2.50 -2.06 2.97
C SER A 148 1.10 -1.71 3.45
N TYR A 149 0.65 -2.45 4.46
CA TYR A 149 -0.67 -2.34 5.06
C TYR A 149 -0.46 -2.18 6.55
N LEU A 150 -0.81 -1.00 7.05
CA LEU A 150 -0.58 -0.58 8.41
C LEU A 150 -1.90 -0.14 9.03
N TRP A 151 -2.03 -0.34 10.33
CA TRP A 151 -3.16 0.18 11.08
C TRP A 151 -2.72 0.70 12.46
N ALA A 152 -3.49 1.63 13.00
CA ALA A 152 -3.38 2.12 14.37
C ALA A 152 -4.77 2.23 14.96
N ALA A 153 -4.88 2.16 16.29
CA ALA A 153 -6.12 2.51 16.97
C ALA A 153 -6.31 4.03 16.93
N ALA A 154 -7.57 4.47 16.83
CA ALA A 154 -7.94 5.88 16.91
C ALA A 154 -7.30 6.55 18.13
N GLY A 155 -6.60 7.67 17.91
CA GLY A 155 -5.95 8.43 18.97
C GLY A 155 -4.63 7.83 19.47
N SER A 156 -4.22 6.65 19.02
CA SER A 156 -2.93 6.07 19.41
C SER A 156 -1.76 6.70 18.68
N GLN A 157 -2.01 7.40 17.56
CA GLN A 157 -1.00 8.09 16.75
C GLN A 157 -1.46 9.52 16.35
N PRO A 158 -1.70 10.42 17.33
CA PRO A 158 -2.34 11.71 17.09
C PRO A 158 -1.53 12.62 16.15
N GLY A 159 -0.20 12.59 16.24
CA GLY A 159 0.68 13.34 15.34
C GLY A 159 0.55 12.89 13.88
N LEU A 160 0.50 11.58 13.64
CA LEU A 160 0.34 11.00 12.32
C LEU A 160 -1.08 11.24 11.77
N GLU A 161 -2.09 11.13 12.63
CA GLU A 161 -3.49 11.44 12.29
C GLU A 161 -3.64 12.89 11.83
N GLN A 162 -3.05 13.84 12.57
CA GLN A 162 -3.02 15.25 12.19
C GLN A 162 -2.30 15.47 10.86
N GLN A 163 -1.14 14.85 10.65
CA GLN A 163 -0.40 14.95 9.39
C GLN A 163 -1.20 14.45 8.19
N PHE A 164 -2.03 13.42 8.37
CA PHE A 164 -2.90 12.91 7.34
C PHE A 164 -4.29 13.57 7.29
N ASN A 165 -4.56 14.55 8.15
CA ASN A 165 -5.88 15.19 8.27
C ASN A 165 -7.01 14.17 8.45
N VAL A 166 -6.80 13.16 9.29
CA VAL A 166 -7.80 12.14 9.66
C VAL A 166 -8.23 12.33 11.12
N GLY A 167 -9.26 11.62 11.55
CA GLY A 167 -9.82 11.71 12.91
C GLY A 167 -10.92 12.76 13.09
N GLY A 168 -10.86 13.89 12.36
CA GLY A 168 -11.89 14.94 12.45
C GLY A 168 -13.29 14.55 11.97
N PHE A 169 -13.39 13.56 11.08
CA PHE A 169 -14.67 13.05 10.54
C PHE A 169 -15.08 11.69 11.13
N GLY A 170 -14.36 11.23 12.16
CA GLY A 170 -14.54 9.92 12.79
C GLY A 170 -13.71 8.80 12.17
N TYR A 171 -13.91 7.61 12.71
CA TYR A 171 -13.19 6.38 12.36
C TYR A 171 -14.18 5.31 11.86
N PRO A 172 -13.74 4.37 10.99
CA PRO A 172 -12.39 4.20 10.47
C PRO A 172 -11.98 5.26 9.43
N ALA A 173 -10.68 5.57 9.38
CA ALA A 173 -10.08 6.44 8.38
C ALA A 173 -8.90 5.74 7.68
N LEU A 174 -8.57 6.15 6.45
CA LEU A 174 -7.44 5.59 5.69
C LEU A 174 -6.67 6.69 4.96
N ALA A 175 -5.35 6.66 5.08
CA ALA A 175 -4.43 7.43 4.25
C ALA A 175 -3.60 6.50 3.36
N LEU A 176 -3.56 6.78 2.06
CA LEU A 176 -2.69 6.11 1.09
C LEU A 176 -1.45 6.99 0.86
N LEU A 177 -0.33 6.60 1.45
CA LEU A 177 0.92 7.32 1.45
C LEU A 177 1.88 6.81 0.37
N SER A 178 2.52 7.72 -0.35
CA SER A 178 3.68 7.47 -1.20
C SER A 178 4.93 8.05 -0.53
N PRO A 179 5.70 7.25 0.24
CA PRO A 179 6.80 7.76 1.07
C PRO A 179 7.89 8.45 0.24
N ARG A 180 8.22 7.90 -0.94
CA ARG A 180 9.20 8.49 -1.88
C ARG A 180 8.82 9.88 -2.38
N LYS A 181 7.52 10.17 -2.49
CA LYS A 181 7.01 11.47 -2.95
C LYS A 181 6.60 12.38 -1.80
N LYS A 182 6.69 11.89 -0.55
CA LYS A 182 6.10 12.52 0.65
C LYS A 182 4.66 13.01 0.42
N GLY A 183 3.89 12.28 -0.38
CA GLY A 183 2.53 12.65 -0.77
C GLY A 183 1.53 11.60 -0.33
N PHE A 184 0.37 12.01 0.13
CA PHE A 184 -0.70 11.12 0.57
C PHE A 184 -2.06 11.54 0.03
N SER A 185 -3.00 10.60 0.00
CA SER A 185 -4.42 10.86 -0.25
C SER A 185 -5.22 10.19 0.85
N THR A 186 -6.35 10.78 1.26
CA THR A 186 -7.26 10.19 2.26
C THR A 186 -8.48 9.59 1.59
N LEU A 187 -8.97 8.48 2.14
CA LEU A 187 -10.22 7.86 1.68
C LEU A 187 -11.39 8.76 2.07
N LYS A 188 -12.19 9.17 1.08
CA LYS A 188 -13.34 10.07 1.25
C LYS A 188 -14.70 9.35 1.09
N SER A 189 -14.67 8.04 0.92
CA SER A 189 -15.84 7.17 0.77
C SER A 189 -15.88 6.13 1.91
N SER A 190 -16.78 5.15 1.81
CA SER A 190 -16.92 4.12 2.85
C SER A 190 -15.67 3.25 2.96
N PHE A 191 -15.33 2.85 4.19
CA PHE A 191 -14.21 1.97 4.46
C PHE A 191 -14.56 0.52 4.06
N THR A 192 -14.44 0.22 2.77
CA THR A 192 -14.72 -1.10 2.19
C THR A 192 -13.60 -1.49 1.23
N ALA A 193 -13.41 -2.79 0.99
CA ALA A 193 -12.37 -3.26 0.08
C ALA A 193 -12.53 -2.66 -1.33
N THR A 194 -13.76 -2.56 -1.84
CA THR A 194 -14.05 -1.98 -3.15
C THR A 194 -13.61 -0.51 -3.26
N GLU A 195 -13.96 0.30 -2.26
CA GLU A 195 -13.64 1.73 -2.28
C GLU A 195 -12.13 2.00 -2.08
N ILE A 196 -11.47 1.20 -1.25
CA ILE A 196 -10.02 1.26 -1.08
C ILE A 196 -9.31 0.86 -2.38
N ASP A 197 -9.79 -0.19 -3.05
CA ASP A 197 -9.28 -0.61 -4.36
C ASP A 197 -9.46 0.47 -5.43
N ASN A 198 -10.62 1.13 -5.48
CA ASN A 198 -10.88 2.27 -6.36
C ASN A 198 -9.90 3.42 -6.09
N MET A 199 -9.69 3.77 -4.82
CA MET A 199 -8.74 4.82 -4.41
C MET A 199 -7.31 4.50 -4.86
N VAL A 200 -6.85 3.25 -4.69
CA VAL A 200 -5.52 2.81 -5.15
C VAL A 200 -5.40 2.95 -6.67
N LYS A 201 -6.45 2.54 -7.42
CA LYS A 201 -6.49 2.69 -8.88
C LYS A 201 -6.44 4.16 -9.32
N ASP A 202 -7.20 5.03 -8.66
CA ASP A 202 -7.27 6.46 -9.00
C ASP A 202 -5.96 7.18 -8.69
N LEU A 203 -5.30 6.87 -7.56
CA LEU A 203 -3.98 7.41 -7.25
C LEU A 203 -2.96 7.01 -8.33
N ARG A 204 -2.97 5.75 -8.77
CA ARG A 204 -2.07 5.27 -9.83
C ARG A 204 -2.35 5.89 -11.19
N LYS A 205 -3.60 6.27 -11.46
CA LYS A 205 -4.02 6.99 -12.67
C LYS A 205 -3.77 8.49 -12.59
N GLY A 206 -3.24 9.00 -11.47
CA GLY A 206 -3.04 10.43 -11.24
C GLY A 206 -4.35 11.21 -11.11
N LYS A 207 -5.46 10.53 -10.78
CA LYS A 207 -6.79 11.13 -10.61
C LYS A 207 -7.11 11.48 -9.16
N ALA A 208 -6.41 10.88 -8.20
CA ALA A 208 -6.61 11.19 -6.79
C ALA A 208 -6.00 12.55 -6.43
N SER A 209 -6.69 13.29 -5.57
CA SER A 209 -6.14 14.48 -4.92
C SER A 209 -5.06 14.04 -3.93
N VAL A 210 -3.87 14.64 -4.05
CA VAL A 210 -2.70 14.33 -3.22
C VAL A 210 -2.30 15.56 -2.42
N SER A 211 -2.18 15.38 -1.12
CA SER A 211 -1.60 16.34 -0.17
C SER A 211 -0.15 15.98 0.12
N THR A 212 0.65 16.94 0.55
CA THR A 212 2.07 16.72 0.91
C THR A 212 2.20 16.58 2.42
N VAL A 213 2.99 15.61 2.87
CA VAL A 213 3.42 15.50 4.27
C VAL A 213 4.52 16.52 4.51
N THR A 214 4.34 17.37 5.52
CA THR A 214 5.33 18.35 5.95
C THR A 214 6.15 17.79 7.12
N GLY A 215 7.48 17.98 7.06
CA GLY A 215 8.40 17.53 8.09
C GLY A 215 8.59 16.00 8.12
N ASP A 216 9.00 15.51 9.28
CA ASP A 216 9.16 14.09 9.57
C ASP A 216 7.86 13.49 10.11
N TYR A 217 7.67 12.19 9.89
CA TYR A 217 6.49 11.47 10.38
C TYR A 217 6.46 11.46 11.90
N GLN A 218 5.35 11.95 12.47
CA GLN A 218 5.13 12.04 13.91
C GLN A 218 4.46 10.76 14.41
N VAL A 219 5.28 9.76 14.73
CA VAL A 219 4.84 8.47 15.25
C VAL A 219 5.34 8.34 16.69
N GLN A 220 4.45 7.96 17.60
CA GLN A 220 4.75 7.74 19.01
C GLN A 220 4.71 6.25 19.36
N ASP A 221 5.30 5.90 20.49
CA ASP A 221 5.21 4.55 21.01
C ASP A 221 3.80 4.28 21.53
N ALA A 222 3.26 3.10 21.22
CA ALA A 222 1.95 2.64 21.65
C ALA A 222 2.05 1.19 22.13
N GLN A 223 1.24 0.84 23.13
CA GLN A 223 1.13 -0.54 23.55
C GLN A 223 0.47 -1.36 22.44
N PRO A 224 1.09 -2.46 21.97
CA PRO A 224 0.48 -3.34 20.98
C PRO A 224 -0.85 -3.89 21.49
N TRP A 225 -1.82 -4.01 20.59
CA TRP A 225 -3.09 -4.63 20.94
C TRP A 225 -2.88 -6.12 21.28
N ASP A 226 -3.44 -6.53 22.42
CA ASP A 226 -3.30 -7.90 22.94
C ASP A 226 -4.21 -8.93 22.23
N GLY A 227 -5.01 -8.47 21.27
CA GLY A 227 -5.96 -9.28 20.50
C GLY A 227 -7.31 -9.51 21.19
N LYS A 228 -7.59 -8.86 22.32
CA LYS A 228 -8.82 -9.04 23.11
C LYS A 228 -9.73 -7.80 23.07
N ASP A 229 -10.94 -7.95 23.58
CA ASP A 229 -11.84 -6.83 23.81
C ASP A 229 -11.24 -5.86 24.86
N GLY A 230 -11.55 -4.58 24.72
CA GLY A 230 -11.19 -3.60 25.72
C GLY A 230 -11.97 -3.83 27.01
N VAL A 231 -11.33 -3.53 28.14
CA VAL A 231 -12.00 -3.52 29.43
C VAL A 231 -12.27 -2.07 29.78
N VAL A 232 -13.54 -1.73 30.05
CA VAL A 232 -13.86 -0.44 30.64
C VAL A 232 -13.29 -0.46 32.05
N VAL A 233 -12.24 0.31 32.28
CA VAL A 233 -11.79 0.59 33.63
C VAL A 233 -12.89 1.47 34.22
N ALA A 234 -13.64 0.95 35.18
CA ALA A 234 -14.54 1.78 35.94
C ALA A 234 -13.67 2.81 36.67
N ASP A 235 -13.83 4.09 36.33
CA ASP A 235 -13.23 5.15 37.14
C ASP A 235 -13.66 4.87 38.58
N GLU A 236 -12.71 4.79 39.50
CA GLU A 236 -13.02 4.79 40.93
C GLU A 236 -13.92 6.01 41.15
N GLU A 237 -15.19 5.77 41.51
CA GLU A 237 -16.09 6.86 41.91
C GLU A 237 -15.35 7.62 42.99
N ILE A 238 -14.87 8.83 42.68
CA ILE A 238 -14.38 9.75 43.70
C ILE A 238 -15.60 9.96 44.59
N SER A 239 -15.61 9.29 45.74
CA SER A 239 -16.75 9.36 46.64
C SER A 239 -16.92 10.83 47.02
N LEU A 240 -18.16 11.33 47.03
CA LEU A 240 -18.44 12.71 47.47
C LEU A 240 -17.89 12.99 48.88
N GLU A 241 -17.65 11.94 49.67
CA GLU A 241 -17.02 11.98 51.00
C GLU A 241 -15.53 12.36 50.99
N GLU A 242 -14.82 12.23 49.85
CA GLU A 242 -13.45 12.73 49.69
C GLU A 242 -13.41 14.20 49.27
N LEU A 243 -14.42 14.69 48.54
CA LEU A 243 -14.57 16.09 48.15
C LEU A 243 -14.95 17.01 49.33
N ASP A 244 -15.69 16.48 50.31
CA ASP A 244 -16.08 17.23 51.51
C ASP A 244 -14.97 17.37 52.56
N LYS A 245 -13.81 16.73 52.38
CA LYS A 245 -12.66 16.82 53.30
C LYS A 245 -11.68 17.94 52.98
N GLU A 246 -11.87 18.67 51.88
CA GLU A 246 -11.05 19.82 51.49
C GLU A 246 -11.75 21.19 51.66
N LEU A 247 -12.88 21.25 52.38
CA LEU A 247 -13.64 22.48 52.68
C LEU A 247 -13.56 22.89 54.16
#